data_AF-A0A4V2W0Z8-F1
#
_entry.id   AF-A0A4V2W0Z8-F1
#
_cell.length_a   1.000
_cell.length_b   1.000
_cell.length_c   1.000
_cell.angle_alpha   90.00
_cell.angle_beta   90.00
_cell.angle_gamma   90.00
#
_symmetry.space_group_name_H-M   'P 1'
#
loop_
_entity.id
_entity.type
_entity.pdbx_description
1 polymer ?
#
loop_
_entity_poly.entity_id
_entity_poly.type
_entity_poly.pdbx_seq_one_letter_code
_entity_poly.pdbx_strand_id
1 'polypeptide(L)' 'MDIKELDKAHVSVSVPTSEAALLLQGLEKQRADLGPLADELIALLRDKGVKIPQAHPFRMEYMGPEEH' A
#
# COMPACT_ATOMS: atom_id res chain seq x y z
N MET A 1 -5.66 16.88 -31.58
CA MET A 1 -5.41 16.37 -30.21
C MET A 1 -3.98 16.73 -29.88
N ASP A 2 -3.79 17.75 -29.05
CA ASP A 2 -2.48 18.35 -28.72
C ASP A 2 -1.84 17.63 -27.54
N ILE A 3 -0.59 17.20 -27.71
CA ILE A 3 0.22 16.48 -26.70
C ILE A 3 0.56 17.39 -25.50
N LYS A 4 0.35 18.70 -25.62
CA LYS A 4 0.66 19.71 -24.60
C LYS A 4 -0.27 19.72 -23.39
N GLU A 5 -1.38 19.00 -23.43
CA GLU A 5 -2.31 18.90 -22.28
C GLU A 5 -2.00 17.72 -21.34
N LEU A 6 -1.09 16.81 -21.70
CA LEU A 6 -0.71 15.68 -20.84
C LEU A 6 0.11 16.12 -19.60
N ASP A 7 0.76 17.29 -19.65
CA ASP A 7 1.65 17.78 -18.58
C ASP A 7 0.87 18.29 -17.35
N LYS A 8 -0.44 18.53 -17.50
CA LYS A 8 -1.30 19.09 -16.44
C LYS A 8 -2.08 18.04 -15.65
N ALA A 9 -2.04 16.78 -16.08
CA ALA A 9 -2.52 15.67 -15.28
C ALA A 9 -1.44 15.25 -14.27
N HIS A 10 -1.03 16.18 -13.40
CA HIS A 10 -0.64 15.82 -12.05
C HIS A 10 -1.89 15.16 -11.44
N VAL A 11 -2.06 13.86 -11.71
CA VAL A 11 -3.00 13.03 -10.99
C VAL A 11 -2.49 13.07 -9.56
N SER A 12 -3.01 14.01 -8.79
CA SER A 12 -3.00 13.95 -7.34
C SER A 12 -3.83 12.72 -7.02
N VAL A 13 -3.19 11.54 -7.08
CA VAL A 13 -3.78 10.31 -6.60
C VAL A 13 -3.90 10.53 -5.09
N SER A 14 -5.03 11.11 -4.68
CA SER A 14 -5.44 11.16 -3.28
C SER A 14 -5.85 9.75 -2.90
N VAL A 15 -4.89 8.81 -2.94
CA VAL A 15 -5.07 7.51 -2.33
C VAL A 15 -5.26 7.79 -0.84
N PRO A 16 -6.37 7.36 -0.23
CA PRO A 16 -6.48 7.37 1.22
C PRO A 16 -5.21 6.74 1.79
N THR A 17 -4.54 7.39 2.74
CA THR A 17 -3.24 6.93 3.28
C THR A 17 -3.27 5.44 3.67
N SER A 18 -4.43 4.93 4.09
CA SER A 18 -4.70 3.53 4.40
C SER A 18 -4.61 2.58 3.19
N GLU A 19 -5.12 2.95 2.03
CA GLU A 19 -5.04 2.12 0.81
C GLU A 19 -3.62 2.10 0.26
N ALA A 20 -2.93 3.25 0.27
CA ALA A 20 -1.53 3.33 -0.14
C ALA A 20 -0.63 2.48 0.77
N ALA A 21 -0.94 2.45 2.07
CA ALA A 21 -0.29 1.60 3.06
C ALA A 21 -0.47 0.11 2.76
N LEU A 22 -1.69 -0.32 2.41
CA LEU A 22 -1.98 -1.70 2.03
C LEU A 22 -1.29 -2.08 0.72
N LEU A 23 -1.27 -1.18 -0.25
CA LEU A 23 -0.55 -1.35 -1.52
C LEU A 23 0.95 -1.54 -1.26
N LEU A 24 1.55 -0.66 -0.44
CA LEU A 24 2.96 -0.77 -0.04
C LEU A 24 3.25 -2.13 0.63
N GLN A 25 2.37 -2.57 1.53
CA GLN A 25 2.50 -3.87 2.19
C GLN A 25 2.42 -5.04 1.19
N GLY A 26 1.53 -4.97 0.20
CA GLY A 26 1.41 -5.97 -0.85
C GLY A 26 2.64 -6.03 -1.75
N LEU A 27 3.14 -4.87 -2.18
CA LEU A 27 4.34 -4.75 -3.00
C LEU A 27 5.58 -5.31 -2.30
N GLU A 28 5.74 -5.07 -0.99
CA GLU A 28 6.86 -5.66 -0.24
C GLU A 28 6.78 -7.19 -0.14
N LYS A 29 5.57 -7.75 0.00
CA LYS A 29 5.37 -9.20 0.04
C LYS A 29 5.67 -9.87 -1.30
N GLN A 30 5.33 -9.22 -2.40
CA GLN A 30 5.49 -9.75 -3.76
C GLN A 30 6.75 -9.23 -4.45
N ARG A 31 7.64 -8.55 -3.73
CA ARG A 31 8.84 -7.91 -4.29
C ARG A 31 9.72 -8.88 -5.07
N ALA A 32 9.88 -10.11 -4.57
CA ALA A 32 10.66 -11.14 -5.23
C ALA A 32 10.04 -11.58 -6.58
N ASP A 33 8.72 -11.60 -6.67
CA ASP A 33 7.99 -12.03 -7.86
C ASP A 33 7.84 -10.91 -8.91
N LEU A 34 7.73 -9.67 -8.44
CA LEU A 34 7.55 -8.48 -9.29
C LEU A 34 8.88 -7.84 -9.72
N GLY A 35 9.98 -8.17 -9.03
CA GLY A 35 11.32 -7.72 -9.37
C GLY A 35 11.48 -6.18 -9.35
N PRO A 36 12.24 -5.59 -10.29
CA PRO A 36 12.58 -4.16 -10.26
C PRO A 36 11.39 -3.21 -10.25
N LEU A 37 10.26 -3.61 -10.82
CA LEU A 37 9.04 -2.79 -10.84
C LEU A 37 8.49 -2.58 -9.42
N ALA A 38 8.56 -3.59 -8.56
CA ALA A 38 8.18 -3.42 -7.17
C ALA A 38 9.11 -2.47 -6.43
N ASP A 39 10.42 -2.51 -6.71
CA ASP A 39 11.39 -1.59 -6.11
C ASP A 39 11.06 -0.12 -6.42
N GLU A 40 10.73 0.19 -7.67
CA GLU A 40 10.36 1.54 -8.10
C GLU A 40 9.05 2.01 -7.45
N LEU A 41 8.03 1.16 -7.39
CA LEU A 41 6.74 1.49 -6.79
C LEU A 41 6.85 1.67 -5.26
N ILE A 42 7.63 0.81 -4.58
CA ILE A 42 7.92 0.94 -3.15
C ILE A 42 8.64 2.26 -2.88
N ALA A 43 9.65 2.60 -3.69
CA ALA A 43 10.39 3.85 -3.55
C ALA A 43 9.47 5.08 -3.72
N LEU A 44 8.58 5.05 -4.72
CA LEU A 44 7.62 6.13 -4.95
C LEU A 44 6.66 6.32 -3.77
N LEU A 45 6.10 5.23 -3.23
CA LEU A 45 5.18 5.30 -2.11
C LEU A 45 5.86 5.82 -0.84
N ARG A 46 7.10 5.41 -0.59
CA ARG A 46 7.89 5.91 0.54
C ARG A 46 8.28 7.38 0.39
N ASP A 47 8.62 7.84 -0.82
CA ASP A 47 8.86 9.27 -1.12
C ASP A 47 7.63 10.13 -0.80
N LYS A 48 6.42 9.59 -1.05
CA LYS A 48 5.15 10.23 -0.66
C LYS A 48 4.81 10.11 0.83
N GLY A 49 5.70 9.58 1.66
CA GLY A 49 5.52 9.48 3.10
C GLY A 49 4.59 8.36 3.54
N VAL A 50 4.22 7.44 2.65
CA VAL A 50 3.41 6.27 2.99
C VAL A 50 4.24 5.32 3.85
N LYS A 51 3.70 4.94 5.02
CA LYS A 51 4.33 4.00 5.95
C LYS A 51 3.47 2.75 6.04
N ILE A 52 4.12 1.60 6.18
CA ILE A 52 3.40 0.35 6.46
C ILE A 52 2.77 0.48 7.86
N PRO A 53 1.45 0.26 7.99
CA PRO A 53 0.80 0.28 9.28
C PRO A 53 1.37 -0.87 10.11
N GLN A 54 1.89 -0.57 11.30
CA GLN A 54 2.24 -1.60 12.25
C GLN A 54 0.95 -2.38 12.52
N ALA A 55 0.97 -3.68 12.23
CA ALA A 55 -0.13 -4.55 12.59
C ALA A 55 -0.27 -4.46 14.12
N HIS A 56 -1.31 -3.78 14.60
CA HIS A 56 -1.73 -3.96 15.98
C HIS A 56 -2.18 -5.42 16.08
N PRO A 57 -1.51 -6.26 16.89
CA PRO A 57 -2.02 -7.59 17.14
C PRO A 57 -3.33 -7.37 17.92
N PHE A 58 -4.46 -7.43 17.22
CA PHE A 58 -5.72 -7.68 17.89
C PHE A 58 -5.54 -9.04 18.54
N ARG A 59 -5.31 -9.01 19.86
CA ARG A 59 -5.36 -10.15 20.77
C ARG A 59 -6.76 -10.74 20.62
N MET A 60 -6.90 -11.72 19.72
CA MET A 60 -8.05 -12.61 19.68
C MET A 60 -8.00 -13.43 20.96
N GLU A 61 -8.58 -12.89 22.03
CA GLU A 61 -9.00 -13.73 23.14
C GLU A 61 -10.18 -14.54 22.60
N TYR A 62 -9.86 -15.78 22.19
CA TYR A 62 -10.85 -16.79 21.87
C TYR A 62 -11.65 -17.09 23.15
N MET A 63 -12.72 -16.34 23.41
CA MET A 63 -13.86 -16.84 24.18
C MET A 63 -14.60 -17.81 23.26
N GLY A 64 -14.13 -19.06 23.23
CA GLY A 64 -14.95 -20.17 22.75
C GLY A 64 -16.10 -20.41 23.74
N PRO A 65 -17.33 -20.68 23.28
CA PRO A 65 -18.38 -21.16 24.18
C PRO A 65 -18.01 -22.58 24.66
N GLU A 66 -17.90 -22.76 25.97
CA GLU A 66 -17.91 -24.10 26.57
C GLU A 66 -19.30 -24.70 26.39
N GLU A 67 -19.42 -25.69 25.52
CA GLU A 67 -20.61 -26.52 25.38
C GLU A 67 -20.17 -27.98 25.57
N HIS A 68 -20.44 -28.57 26.74
CA HIS A 68 -20.75 -30.00 26.90
C HIS A 68 -21.37 -30.31 28.26
#